data_AF-A0A800DA83-F1
#
_entry.id   AF-A0A800DA83-F1
#
_cell.length_a   1.000
_cell.length_b   1.000
_cell.length_c   1.000
_cell.angle_alpha   90.00
_cell.angle_beta   90.00
_cell.angle_gamma   90.00
#
_symmetry.space_group_name_H-M   'P 1'
#
loop_
_entity.id
_entity.type
_entity.pdbx_description
1 polymer ?
#
loop_
_entity_poly.entity_id
_entity_poly.type
_entity_poly.pdbx_seq_one_letter_code
_entity_poly.pdbx_strand_id
1 'polypeptide(L)'
;MKIGVYICHCGSNIAGVVDVTEVARWAAELPDVAVARDYRFMCSSLGQELIKKDIEELGLDRVVVASCTPRMHEPTFQRAIAEAGLNPYFFEMANIREQCAWVHEDTEEATEKAKALVEAAVLRVRHHEPLRENRVPINPATLVVGGGIAGIQAALELANAGYPVYLVEREPSIGGRMGWPSF
;
A
#
# COMPACT_ATOMS: atom_id res chain seq x y z
N MET A 1 16.97 7.23 -17.03
CA MET A 1 16.12 6.69 -15.95
C MET A 1 16.81 6.99 -14.64
N LYS A 2 16.05 7.39 -13.62
CA LYS A 2 16.55 7.74 -12.29
C LYS A 2 15.60 7.17 -11.24
N ILE A 3 15.97 6.04 -10.68
CA ILE A 3 15.17 5.30 -9.70
C ILE A 3 15.59 5.73 -8.29
N GLY A 4 14.63 6.12 -7.46
CA GLY A 4 14.83 6.25 -6.01
C GLY A 4 14.39 4.98 -5.29
N VAL A 5 15.25 4.39 -4.46
CA VAL A 5 14.97 3.17 -3.71
C VAL A 5 14.95 3.46 -2.21
N TYR A 6 13.86 3.12 -1.53
CA TYR A 6 13.66 3.46 -0.12
C TYR A 6 13.37 2.22 0.72
N ILE A 7 14.22 1.94 1.71
CA ILE A 7 14.15 0.76 2.56
C ILE A 7 13.56 1.15 3.91
N CYS A 8 12.41 0.60 4.26
CA CYS A 8 11.74 0.91 5.53
C CYS A 8 12.25 -0.01 6.65
N HIS A 9 12.52 0.55 7.83
CA HIS A 9 12.82 -0.25 9.02
C HIS A 9 11.54 -0.82 9.65
N CYS A 10 10.43 -0.09 9.54
CA CYS A 10 9.16 -0.36 10.20
C CYS A 10 9.32 -0.57 11.72
N GLY A 11 10.13 0.28 12.36
CA GLY A 11 10.59 0.06 13.72
C GLY A 11 11.51 -1.16 13.77
N SER A 12 11.16 -2.16 14.59
CA SER A 12 11.87 -3.44 14.64
C SER A 12 11.24 -4.53 13.76
N ASN A 13 10.13 -4.23 13.06
CA ASN A 13 9.42 -5.26 12.29
C ASN A 13 10.19 -5.73 11.05
N ILE A 14 10.98 -4.86 10.43
CA ILE A 14 11.88 -5.22 9.32
C ILE A 14 13.31 -5.21 9.84
N ALA A 15 13.75 -4.10 10.42
CA ALA A 15 15.13 -3.92 10.90
C ALA A 15 15.53 -4.83 12.08
N GLY A 16 14.58 -5.54 12.71
CA GLY A 16 14.89 -6.54 13.72
C GLY A 16 15.41 -7.86 13.15
N VAL A 17 15.23 -8.10 11.85
CA VAL A 17 15.63 -9.34 11.16
C VAL A 17 16.46 -9.06 9.91
N VAL A 18 16.09 -8.07 9.09
CA VAL A 18 16.78 -7.70 7.85
C VAL A 18 17.76 -6.54 8.14
N ASP A 19 19.00 -6.64 7.65
CA ASP A 19 19.94 -5.52 7.66
C ASP A 19 19.56 -4.49 6.57
N VAL A 20 18.61 -3.63 6.93
CA VAL A 20 18.09 -2.57 6.06
C VAL A 20 19.13 -1.57 5.59
N THR A 21 20.19 -1.34 6.39
CA THR A 21 21.27 -0.41 6.03
C THR A 21 22.13 -1.02 4.92
N GLU A 22 22.43 -2.30 5.06
CA GLU A 22 23.16 -3.05 4.05
C GLU A 22 22.36 -3.17 2.74
N VAL A 23 21.06 -3.47 2.81
CA VAL A 23 20.17 -3.49 1.63
C VAL A 23 20.16 -2.13 0.94
N ALA A 24 20.09 -1.02 1.68
CA ALA A 24 20.11 0.33 1.10
C ALA A 24 21.45 0.64 0.42
N ARG A 25 22.58 0.32 1.06
CA ARG A 25 23.91 0.52 0.49
C ARG A 25 24.09 -0.29 -0.80
N TRP A 26 23.72 -1.56 -0.78
CA TRP A 26 23.79 -2.44 -1.93
C TRP A 26 22.86 -1.98 -3.07
N ALA A 27 21.63 -1.56 -2.75
CA ALA A 27 20.68 -1.08 -3.75
C ALA A 27 21.18 0.18 -4.49
N ALA A 28 22.02 1.01 -3.85
CA ALA A 28 22.65 2.17 -4.48
C ALA A 28 23.61 1.80 -5.62
N GLU A 29 24.10 0.55 -5.66
CA GLU A 29 25.02 0.06 -6.70
C GLU A 29 24.27 -0.53 -7.91
N LEU A 30 22.94 -0.70 -7.81
CA LEU A 30 22.14 -1.24 -8.90
C LEU A 30 22.06 -0.23 -10.08
N PRO A 31 22.04 -0.71 -11.34
CA PRO A 31 21.91 0.18 -12.49
C PRO A 31 20.65 1.04 -12.41
N ASP A 32 20.75 2.28 -12.89
CA ASP A 32 19.68 3.30 -12.91
C ASP A 32 19.19 3.79 -11.53
N VAL A 33 19.69 3.25 -10.42
CA VAL A 33 19.40 3.76 -9.08
C VAL A 33 20.20 5.03 -8.83
N ALA A 34 19.49 6.16 -8.73
CA ALA A 34 20.09 7.47 -8.51
C ALA A 34 20.26 7.79 -7.02
N VAL A 35 19.41 7.19 -6.17
CA VAL A 35 19.47 7.33 -4.72
C VAL A 35 18.91 6.08 -4.06
N ALA A 36 19.56 5.61 -3.00
CA ALA A 36 19.00 4.61 -2.10
C ALA A 36 19.14 5.08 -0.65
N ARG A 37 18.06 4.97 0.13
CA ARG A 37 18.02 5.40 1.53
C ARG A 37 17.25 4.41 2.38
N ASP A 38 17.67 4.22 3.62
CA ASP A 38 16.86 3.60 4.64
C ASP A 38 16.24 4.66 5.57
N TYR A 39 15.03 4.39 6.08
CA TYR A 39 14.38 5.27 7.04
C TYR A 39 13.44 4.50 7.96
N ARG A 40 13.24 5.02 9.18
CA ARG A 40 12.54 4.32 10.25
C ARG A 40 11.09 3.96 9.90
N PHE A 41 10.35 4.91 9.31
CA PHE A 41 8.95 4.74 8.92
C PHE A 41 8.67 5.46 7.60
N MET A 42 8.86 4.78 6.47
CA MET A 42 8.64 5.37 5.14
C MET A 42 7.21 5.87 4.92
N CYS A 43 6.20 5.22 5.49
CA CYS A 43 4.80 5.66 5.36
C CYS A 43 4.44 6.87 6.23
N SER A 44 5.30 7.28 7.17
CA SER A 44 5.07 8.50 7.95
C SER A 44 5.14 9.75 7.06
N SER A 45 4.60 10.87 7.54
CA SER A 45 4.71 12.15 6.84
C SER A 45 6.15 12.51 6.49
N LEU A 46 7.09 12.34 7.43
CA LEU A 46 8.51 12.60 7.20
C LEU A 46 9.13 11.65 6.15
N GLY A 47 8.73 10.39 6.15
CA GLY A 47 9.18 9.41 5.15
C GLY A 47 8.64 9.72 3.76
N GLN A 48 7.39 10.17 3.65
CA GLN A 48 6.81 10.63 2.39
C GLN A 48 7.47 11.91 1.88
N GLU A 49 7.71 12.89 2.75
CA GLU A 49 8.43 14.13 2.39
C GLU A 49 9.87 13.86 1.94
N LEU A 50 10.54 12.84 2.48
CA LEU A 50 11.86 12.42 2.00
C LEU A 50 11.80 11.99 0.52
N ILE A 51 10.82 11.15 0.16
CA ILE A 51 10.63 10.71 -1.23
C ILE A 51 10.35 11.91 -2.14
N LYS A 52 9.42 12.79 -1.74
CA LYS A 52 9.04 13.97 -2.54
C LYS A 52 10.22 14.89 -2.80
N LYS A 53 11.02 15.19 -1.76
CA LYS A 53 12.22 16.02 -1.90
C LYS A 53 13.23 15.41 -2.87
N ASP A 54 13.51 14.11 -2.73
CA ASP A 54 14.44 13.44 -3.65
C ASP A 54 13.91 13.45 -5.10
N ILE A 55 12.59 13.29 -5.31
CA ILE A 55 11.98 13.41 -6.64
C ILE A 55 12.30 14.78 -7.26
N GLU A 56 12.06 15.85 -6.51
CA GLU A 56 12.28 17.22 -6.97
C GLU A 56 13.77 17.56 -7.14
N GLU A 57 14.61 17.25 -6.15
CA GLU A 57 16.02 17.65 -6.10
C GLU A 57 16.90 16.82 -7.04
N LEU A 58 16.63 15.51 -7.15
CA LEU A 58 17.45 14.59 -7.95
C LEU A 58 16.85 14.34 -9.34
N GLY A 59 15.61 14.78 -9.56
CA GLY A 59 14.87 14.54 -10.80
C GLY A 59 14.58 13.06 -11.01
N LEU A 60 14.11 12.37 -9.96
CA LEU A 60 13.74 10.96 -10.05
C LEU A 60 12.55 10.78 -10.99
N ASP A 61 12.55 9.69 -11.78
CA ASP A 61 11.45 9.35 -12.68
C ASP A 61 10.76 8.03 -12.31
N ARG A 62 11.31 7.28 -11.34
CA ARG A 62 10.76 6.04 -10.80
C ARG A 62 11.03 5.94 -9.30
N VAL A 63 10.14 5.30 -8.56
CA VAL A 63 10.29 5.09 -7.11
C VAL A 63 10.02 3.63 -6.76
N VAL A 64 10.93 3.05 -5.98
CA VAL A 64 10.77 1.74 -5.35
C VAL A 64 10.76 1.94 -3.84
N VAL A 65 9.76 1.39 -3.15
CA VAL A 65 9.77 1.33 -1.68
C VAL A 65 9.79 -0.12 -1.23
N ALA A 66 10.87 -0.52 -0.57
CA ALA A 66 11.01 -1.81 0.08
C ALA A 66 10.47 -1.73 1.52
N SER A 67 9.25 -2.24 1.74
CA SER A 67 8.58 -2.15 3.03
C SER A 67 7.56 -3.28 3.27
N CYS A 68 6.30 -2.94 3.50
CA CYS A 68 5.20 -3.85 3.78
C CYS A 68 4.49 -4.35 2.50
N THR A 69 3.31 -4.95 2.66
CA THR A 69 2.47 -5.37 1.54
C THR A 69 1.87 -4.19 0.74
N PRO A 70 1.87 -4.24 -0.61
CA PRO A 70 1.23 -3.21 -1.44
C PRO A 70 -0.25 -3.05 -1.12
N ARG A 71 -0.92 -4.12 -0.66
CA ARG A 71 -2.33 -4.07 -0.22
C ARG A 71 -2.62 -3.08 0.90
N MET A 72 -1.58 -2.63 1.62
CA MET A 72 -1.69 -1.69 2.74
C MET A 72 -1.29 -0.27 2.34
N HIS A 73 -0.09 -0.07 1.79
CA HIS A 73 0.48 1.27 1.62
C HIS A 73 0.83 1.66 0.18
N GLU A 74 0.56 0.82 -0.83
CA GLU A 74 0.75 1.23 -2.23
C GLU A 74 -0.05 2.51 -2.56
N PRO A 75 -1.34 2.64 -2.20
CA PRO A 75 -2.07 3.89 -2.44
C PRO A 75 -1.47 5.10 -1.72
N THR A 76 -0.81 4.89 -0.57
CA THR A 76 -0.15 5.95 0.19
C THR A 76 1.07 6.48 -0.54
N PHE A 77 1.95 5.60 -1.02
CA PHE A 77 3.15 6.01 -1.76
C PHE A 77 2.82 6.53 -3.16
N GLN A 78 1.84 5.95 -3.84
CA GLN A 78 1.35 6.47 -5.12
C GLN A 78 0.84 7.91 -4.99
N ARG A 79 0.08 8.23 -3.93
CA ARG A 79 -0.31 9.62 -3.64
C ARG A 79 0.90 10.50 -3.35
N ALA A 80 1.86 10.04 -2.55
CA ALA A 80 3.04 10.82 -2.20
C ALA A 80 3.87 11.22 -3.43
N ILE A 81 4.12 10.30 -4.36
CA ILE A 81 4.88 10.62 -5.57
C ILE A 81 4.05 11.47 -6.56
N ALA A 82 2.72 11.29 -6.58
CA ALA A 82 1.82 12.11 -7.39
C ALA A 82 1.77 13.56 -6.91
N GLU A 83 1.83 13.79 -5.60
CA GLU A 83 1.96 15.13 -5.00
C GLU A 83 3.27 15.81 -5.40
N ALA A 84 4.34 15.04 -5.66
CA ALA A 84 5.61 15.52 -6.22
C ALA A 84 5.64 15.58 -7.76
N GLY A 85 4.50 15.38 -8.42
CA GLY A 85 4.36 15.51 -9.88
C GLY A 85 4.73 14.27 -10.71
N LEU A 86 5.07 13.13 -10.09
CA LEU A 86 5.26 11.88 -10.81
C LEU A 86 3.94 11.18 -11.10
N ASN A 87 3.91 10.39 -12.17
CA ASN A 87 2.78 9.50 -12.41
C ASN A 87 2.70 8.45 -11.28
N PRO A 88 1.55 8.22 -10.64
CA PRO A 88 1.43 7.28 -9.52
C PRO A 88 1.82 5.84 -9.90
N TYR A 89 1.74 5.48 -11.18
CA TYR A 89 2.09 4.16 -11.69
C TYR A 89 3.59 4.00 -12.01
N PHE A 90 4.41 5.05 -11.82
CA PHE A 90 5.88 4.96 -11.79
C PHE A 90 6.44 4.51 -10.44
N PHE A 91 5.58 3.92 -9.61
CA PHE A 91 5.87 3.33 -8.32
C PHE A 91 5.92 1.80 -8.41
N GLU A 92 6.84 1.16 -7.68
CA GLU A 92 6.81 -0.27 -7.39
C GLU A 92 7.12 -0.52 -5.91
N MET A 93 6.53 -1.57 -5.34
CA MET A 93 6.68 -1.89 -3.92
C MET A 93 7.31 -3.27 -3.74
N ALA A 94 8.45 -3.33 -3.05
CA ALA A 94 9.05 -4.59 -2.64
C ALA A 94 8.58 -4.95 -1.22
N ASN A 95 7.86 -6.08 -1.07
CA ASN A 95 7.38 -6.52 0.23
C ASN A 95 8.47 -7.30 0.97
N ILE A 96 9.20 -6.61 1.85
CA ILE A 96 10.27 -7.19 2.67
C ILE A 96 9.85 -7.37 4.15
N ARG A 97 8.58 -7.16 4.49
CA ARG A 97 8.03 -7.40 5.83
C ARG A 97 7.26 -8.70 5.90
N GLU A 98 6.04 -8.74 5.35
CA GLU A 98 5.18 -9.92 5.42
C GLU A 98 5.75 -11.10 4.63
N GLN A 99 6.52 -10.84 3.57
CA GLN A 99 7.12 -11.88 2.71
C GLN A 99 8.61 -12.12 2.98
N CYS A 100 9.19 -11.38 3.92
CA CYS A 100 10.60 -11.52 4.31
C CYS A 100 10.77 -11.45 5.83
N ALA A 101 10.95 -10.27 6.43
CA ALA A 101 11.35 -10.16 7.84
C ALA A 101 10.46 -10.93 8.85
N TRP A 102 9.15 -11.01 8.64
CA TRP A 102 8.25 -11.72 9.57
C TRP A 102 8.26 -13.24 9.46
N VAL A 103 8.86 -13.79 8.42
CA VAL A 103 8.79 -15.22 8.09
C VAL A 103 10.16 -15.89 7.96
N HIS A 104 11.25 -15.18 8.32
CA HIS A 104 12.60 -15.74 8.43
C HIS A 104 13.16 -15.41 9.82
N GLU A 105 13.95 -16.31 10.37
CA GLU A 105 14.66 -16.11 11.64
C GLU A 105 16.13 -15.74 11.39
N ASP A 106 16.73 -16.26 10.33
CA ASP A 106 18.10 -15.99 9.95
C ASP A 106 18.22 -14.62 9.25
N THR A 107 19.06 -13.75 9.84
CA THR A 107 19.28 -12.39 9.34
C THR A 107 19.99 -12.36 7.99
N GLU A 108 20.96 -13.24 7.76
CA GLU A 108 21.73 -13.26 6.52
C GLU A 108 20.84 -13.71 5.36
N GLU A 109 20.11 -14.81 5.52
CA GLU A 109 19.15 -15.30 4.53
C GLU A 109 18.02 -14.29 4.27
N ALA A 110 17.47 -13.66 5.32
CA ALA A 110 16.43 -12.65 5.17
C ALA A 110 16.95 -11.40 4.43
N THR A 111 18.20 -11.02 4.67
CA THR A 111 18.81 -9.85 4.04
C THR A 111 19.10 -10.11 2.57
N GLU A 112 19.65 -11.28 2.22
CA GLU A 112 19.84 -11.70 0.83
C GLU A 112 18.51 -11.80 0.07
N LYS A 113 17.47 -12.34 0.71
CA LYS A 113 16.13 -12.35 0.12
C LYS A 113 15.58 -10.94 -0.08
N ALA A 114 15.77 -10.04 0.87
CA ALA A 114 15.32 -8.66 0.75
C ALA A 114 16.01 -7.95 -0.43
N LYS A 115 17.32 -8.16 -0.62
CA LYS A 115 18.07 -7.68 -1.79
C LYS A 115 17.45 -8.19 -3.09
N ALA A 116 17.23 -9.49 -3.21
CA ALA A 116 16.63 -10.08 -4.40
C ALA A 116 15.23 -9.50 -4.72
N LEU A 117 14.41 -9.27 -3.69
CA LEU A 117 13.09 -8.63 -3.86
C LEU A 117 13.19 -7.16 -4.30
N VAL A 118 14.16 -6.41 -3.76
CA VAL A 118 14.43 -5.02 -4.16
C VAL A 118 14.93 -4.97 -5.60
N GLU A 119 15.86 -5.82 -6.00
CA GLU A 119 16.33 -5.87 -7.39
C GLU A 119 15.22 -6.25 -8.35
N ALA A 120 14.39 -7.24 -8.02
CA ALA A 120 13.23 -7.58 -8.85
C ALA A 120 12.27 -6.39 -9.03
N ALA A 121 12.01 -5.63 -7.97
CA ALA A 121 11.19 -4.41 -8.04
C ALA A 121 11.85 -3.30 -8.86
N VAL A 122 13.16 -3.09 -8.69
CA VAL A 122 13.95 -2.14 -9.48
C VAL A 122 13.94 -2.51 -10.96
N LEU A 123 14.10 -3.79 -11.31
CA LEU A 123 14.03 -4.27 -12.69
C LEU A 123 12.63 -4.07 -13.29
N ARG A 124 11.59 -4.37 -12.51
CA ARG A 124 10.19 -4.23 -12.93
C ARG A 124 9.78 -2.79 -13.19
N VAL A 125 10.15 -1.86 -12.30
CA VAL A 125 9.73 -0.45 -12.40
C VAL A 125 10.27 0.24 -13.66
N ARG A 126 11.36 -0.28 -14.25
CA ARG A 126 11.92 0.18 -15.53
C ARG A 126 10.92 0.06 -16.69
N HIS A 127 10.04 -0.92 -16.60
CA HIS A 127 9.03 -1.21 -17.61
C HIS A 127 7.69 -0.55 -17.33
N HIS A 128 7.55 0.21 -16.24
CA HIS A 128 6.32 0.91 -15.96
C HIS A 128 6.09 2.04 -16.95
N GLU A 129 4.85 2.13 -17.40
CA GLU A 129 4.32 3.16 -18.29
C GLU A 129 3.37 4.07 -17.52
N PRO A 130 3.24 5.35 -17.93
CA PRO A 130 2.32 6.25 -17.26
C PRO A 130 0.88 5.82 -17.54
N LEU A 131 0.12 5.50 -16.48
CA LEU A 131 -1.30 5.19 -16.61
C LEU A 131 -2.15 6.36 -16.10
N ARG A 132 -3.45 6.29 -16.39
CA ARG A 132 -4.45 7.26 -15.94
C ARG A 132 -5.56 6.52 -15.22
N GLU A 133 -6.04 7.11 -14.13
CA GLU A 133 -7.21 6.57 -13.43
C GLU A 133 -8.45 6.65 -14.32
N ASN A 134 -9.14 5.52 -14.44
CA ASN A 134 -10.42 5.48 -15.13
C ASN A 134 -11.51 6.06 -14.23
N ARG A 135 -12.14 7.14 -14.69
CA ARG A 135 -13.33 7.69 -14.03
C ARG A 135 -14.58 7.02 -14.59
N VAL A 136 -15.35 6.40 -13.71
CA VAL A 136 -16.62 5.73 -14.05
C VAL A 136 -17.77 6.39 -13.29
N PRO A 137 -18.96 6.51 -13.90
CA PRO A 137 -20.13 7.00 -13.19
C PRO A 137 -20.53 6.03 -12.08
N ILE A 138 -20.87 6.56 -10.90
CA ILE A 138 -21.33 5.77 -9.75
C ILE A 138 -22.85 5.87 -9.68
N ASN A 139 -23.53 4.71 -9.60
CA ASN A 139 -24.96 4.68 -9.28
C ASN A 139 -25.13 5.04 -7.79
N PRO A 140 -25.92 6.08 -7.45
CA PRO A 140 -26.09 6.51 -6.05
C PRO A 140 -26.89 5.51 -5.20
N ALA A 141 -27.59 4.55 -5.82
CA ALA A 141 -28.36 3.56 -5.09
C ALA A 141 -27.43 2.54 -4.40
N THR A 142 -27.68 2.29 -3.12
CA THR A 142 -26.96 1.30 -2.31
C THR A 142 -27.79 0.04 -2.11
N LEU A 143 -27.16 -1.13 -2.24
CA LEU A 143 -27.77 -2.42 -1.90
C LEU A 143 -27.20 -2.91 -0.56
N VAL A 144 -28.08 -3.12 0.41
CA VAL A 144 -27.76 -3.76 1.69
C VAL A 144 -28.26 -5.20 1.65
N VAL A 145 -27.37 -6.15 1.91
CA VAL A 145 -27.68 -7.59 1.91
C VAL A 145 -27.73 -8.11 3.35
N GLY A 146 -28.90 -8.57 3.77
CA GLY A 146 -29.21 -9.05 5.11
C GLY A 146 -29.90 -7.98 5.96
N GLY A 147 -31.17 -8.21 6.29
CA GLY A 147 -32.01 -7.41 7.20
C GLY A 147 -31.84 -7.76 8.67
N GLY A 148 -30.63 -8.11 9.12
CA GLY A 148 -30.30 -8.17 10.55
C GLY A 148 -30.08 -6.78 11.14
N ILE A 149 -29.80 -6.67 12.45
CA ILE A 149 -29.59 -5.38 13.13
C ILE A 149 -28.54 -4.49 12.43
N ALA A 150 -27.44 -5.07 11.96
CA ALA A 150 -26.39 -4.34 11.23
C ALA A 150 -26.88 -3.79 9.88
N GLY A 151 -27.61 -4.60 9.10
CA GLY A 151 -28.13 -4.17 7.80
C GLY A 151 -29.29 -3.20 7.91
N ILE A 152 -30.17 -3.37 8.89
CA ILE A 152 -31.24 -2.41 9.20
C ILE A 152 -30.62 -1.05 9.55
N GLN A 153 -29.62 -1.03 10.44
CA GLN A 153 -28.95 0.22 10.83
C GLN A 153 -28.27 0.89 9.64
N ALA A 154 -27.49 0.14 8.86
CA ALA A 154 -26.82 0.66 7.67
C ALA A 154 -27.83 1.23 6.65
N ALA A 155 -28.95 0.53 6.42
CA ALA A 155 -29.99 0.99 5.50
C ALA A 155 -30.67 2.28 5.99
N LEU A 156 -30.99 2.37 7.29
CA LEU A 156 -31.59 3.57 7.89
C LEU A 156 -30.65 4.77 7.83
N GLU A 157 -29.37 4.60 8.16
CA GLU A 157 -28.38 5.69 8.11
C GLU A 157 -28.22 6.25 6.69
N LEU A 158 -28.10 5.37 5.69
CA LEU A 158 -27.98 5.77 4.29
C LEU A 158 -29.27 6.43 3.77
N ALA A 159 -30.44 5.89 4.11
CA ALA A 159 -31.72 6.45 3.70
C ALA A 159 -31.97 7.83 4.35
N ASN A 160 -31.64 7.99 5.64
CA ASN A 160 -31.75 9.27 6.34
C ASN A 160 -30.79 10.34 5.79
N ALA A 161 -29.64 9.92 5.24
CA ALA A 161 -28.72 10.80 4.52
C ALA A 161 -29.16 11.12 3.08
N GLY A 162 -30.32 10.60 2.63
CA GLY A 162 -30.92 10.89 1.33
C GLY A 162 -30.50 9.97 0.18
N TYR A 163 -29.77 8.89 0.46
CA TYR A 163 -29.37 7.93 -0.57
C TYR A 163 -30.50 6.91 -0.84
N PRO A 164 -30.76 6.53 -2.11
CA PRO A 164 -31.65 5.40 -2.41
C PRO A 164 -31.06 4.10 -1.87
N VAL A 165 -31.85 3.32 -1.12
CA VAL A 165 -31.39 2.04 -0.53
C VAL A 165 -32.34 0.90 -0.88
N TYR A 166 -31.78 -0.21 -1.34
CA TYR A 166 -32.46 -1.50 -1.44
C TYR A 166 -31.96 -2.41 -0.31
N LEU A 167 -32.86 -2.92 0.53
CA LEU A 167 -32.53 -3.92 1.55
C LEU A 167 -33.07 -5.28 1.10
N VAL A 168 -32.19 -6.25 0.92
CA VAL A 168 -32.56 -7.62 0.53
C VAL A 168 -32.30 -8.56 1.71
N GLU A 169 -33.35 -9.17 2.22
CA GLU A 169 -33.29 -10.22 3.24
C GLU A 169 -33.64 -11.56 2.61
N ARG A 170 -32.95 -12.62 3.02
CA ARG A 170 -33.15 -13.97 2.53
C ARG A 170 -34.44 -14.58 3.10
N GLU A 171 -34.69 -14.34 4.39
CA GLU A 171 -35.86 -14.85 5.09
C GLU A 171 -37.11 -13.98 4.84
N PRO A 172 -38.32 -14.48 5.09
CA PRO A 172 -39.56 -13.70 4.95
C PRO A 172 -39.66 -12.48 5.88
N SER A 173 -38.82 -12.41 6.92
CA SER A 173 -38.84 -11.35 7.93
C SER A 173 -37.44 -10.83 8.23
N ILE A 174 -37.34 -9.52 8.43
CA ILE A 174 -36.14 -8.85 8.96
C ILE A 174 -36.01 -9.05 10.48
N GLY A 175 -34.84 -8.71 11.03
CA GLY A 175 -34.49 -8.82 12.45
C GLY A 175 -33.27 -9.71 12.69
N GLY A 176 -32.94 -10.59 11.74
CA GLY A 176 -31.84 -11.55 11.86
C GLY A 176 -31.95 -12.37 13.16
N ARG A 177 -30.81 -12.68 13.79
CA ARG A 177 -30.79 -13.41 15.07
C ARG A 177 -31.45 -12.67 16.22
N MET A 178 -31.42 -11.33 16.22
CA MET A 178 -32.02 -10.50 17.28
C MET A 178 -33.55 -10.60 17.29
N GLY A 179 -34.17 -10.79 16.12
CA GLY A 179 -35.62 -10.93 16.00
C GLY A 179 -36.17 -12.32 16.38
N TRP A 180 -35.30 -13.27 16.74
CA TRP A 180 -35.72 -14.63 17.07
C TRP A 180 -35.98 -14.78 18.58
N PRO A 181 -37.06 -15.47 19.00
CA PRO A 181 -37.52 -15.54 20.39
C PRO A 181 -36.66 -16.40 21.34
N SER A 182 -35.41 -16.73 20.96
CA SER A 182 -34.53 -17.65 21.71
C SER A 182 -33.16 -17.04 22.04
N PHE A 183 -33.03 -15.71 21.92
CA PHE A 183 -31.91 -14.93 22.45
C PHE A 183 -32.35 -14.11 23.66
#